data_AF-A0A7S8AAL9-F1
#
_entry.id   AF-A0A7S8AAL9-F1
#
_cell.length_a   1.000
_cell.length_b   1.000
_cell.length_c   1.000
_cell.angle_alpha   90.00
_cell.angle_beta   90.00
_cell.angle_gamma   90.00
#
_symmetry.space_group_name_H-M   'P 1'
#
loop_
_entity.id
_entity.type
_entity.pdbx_description
1 polymer ?
#
loop_
_entity_poly.entity_id
_entity_poly.type
_entity_poly.pdbx_seq_one_letter_code
_entity_poly.pdbx_strand_id
1 'polypeptide(L)'
;MKTLLTTSAVALLLAATSPVLAQKSVTSGSGGSAAAGGTSASTVGTGGTSTSATGNTGSSIAAGGSAAAVDGKTQTGVSTNKGNGPVMNSNARAQAHDGGTFSRSHTRTQVKAGEQVGSTTKTMSHVPGSKPTMSTTSTTSR
;
A
#
# COMPACT_ATOMS: atom_id res chain seq x y z
N MET A 1 -45.60 21.27 -59.17
CA MET A 1 -45.28 21.90 -57.88
C MET A 1 -44.44 20.93 -57.07
N LYS A 2 -43.53 21.50 -56.27
CA LYS A 2 -42.36 20.93 -55.58
C LYS A 2 -42.64 19.67 -54.75
N THR A 3 -41.66 18.75 -54.70
CA THR A 3 -41.07 18.12 -53.48
C THR A 3 -39.96 17.13 -53.94
N LEU A 4 -38.67 17.51 -53.98
CA LEU A 4 -37.67 17.68 -52.91
C LEU A 4 -37.12 16.35 -52.32
N LEU A 5 -35.86 16.09 -52.67
CA LEU A 5 -34.72 15.62 -51.85
C LEU A 5 -34.77 14.22 -51.19
N THR A 6 -34.01 13.25 -51.72
CA THR A 6 -32.58 12.89 -51.42
C THR A 6 -32.36 12.10 -50.12
N THR A 7 -32.03 10.82 -50.30
CA THR A 7 -30.86 10.14 -49.71
C THR A 7 -30.19 10.79 -48.49
N SER A 8 -30.39 10.25 -47.29
CA SER A 8 -29.31 9.95 -46.32
C SER A 8 -29.90 9.36 -45.04
N ALA A 9 -29.80 8.03 -44.86
CA ALA A 9 -30.16 7.38 -43.60
C ALA A 9 -29.16 6.25 -43.28
N VAL A 10 -27.86 6.52 -43.48
CA VAL A 10 -26.76 5.64 -43.05
C VAL A 10 -25.68 6.50 -42.42
N ALA A 11 -25.98 7.14 -41.27
CA ALA A 11 -24.97 7.93 -40.54
C ALA A 11 -25.14 7.92 -39.01
N LEU A 12 -26.11 7.19 -38.44
CA LEU A 12 -26.36 7.18 -36.99
C LEU A 12 -25.88 5.93 -36.25
N LEU A 13 -25.14 5.03 -36.89
CA LEU A 13 -24.64 3.80 -36.24
C LEU A 13 -23.14 3.80 -35.94
N LEU A 14 -22.51 4.98 -35.78
CA LEU A 14 -21.07 5.12 -35.51
C LEU A 14 -20.73 5.86 -34.19
N ALA A 15 -21.71 6.18 -33.35
CA ALA A 15 -21.53 7.17 -32.26
C ALA A 15 -21.59 6.64 -30.82
N ALA A 16 -21.37 5.35 -30.55
CA ALA A 16 -21.43 4.87 -29.16
C ALA A 16 -20.49 3.72 -28.77
N THR A 17 -19.46 3.39 -29.54
CA THR A 17 -18.37 2.55 -29.01
C THR A 17 -17.36 3.46 -28.32
N SER A 18 -17.76 4.06 -27.19
CA SER A 18 -16.77 4.60 -26.25
C SER A 18 -15.83 3.44 -25.89
N PRO A 19 -14.50 3.60 -25.99
CA PRO A 19 -13.60 2.56 -25.51
C PRO A 19 -13.88 2.39 -24.02
N VAL A 20 -14.40 1.23 -23.62
CA VAL A 20 -14.38 0.81 -22.23
C VAL A 20 -12.91 0.65 -21.87
N LEU A 21 -12.29 1.72 -21.40
CA LEU A 21 -10.95 1.65 -20.81
C LEU A 21 -11.04 0.66 -19.66
N ALA A 22 -10.12 -0.33 -19.66
CA ALA A 22 -10.11 -1.38 -18.65
C ALA A 22 -10.02 -0.78 -17.24
N GLN A 23 -11.12 -0.85 -16.50
CA GLN A 23 -11.18 -0.39 -15.12
C GLN A 23 -10.34 -1.34 -14.27
N LYS A 24 -9.24 -0.82 -13.70
CA LYS A 24 -8.28 -1.62 -12.96
C LYS A 24 -8.23 -1.13 -11.53
N SER A 25 -8.46 -2.02 -10.57
CA SER A 25 -8.32 -1.71 -9.15
C SER A 25 -7.43 -2.74 -8.48
N VAL A 26 -6.43 -2.27 -7.75
CA VAL A 26 -5.42 -3.10 -7.12
C VAL A 26 -5.24 -2.63 -5.69
N THR A 27 -5.35 -3.57 -4.74
CA THR A 27 -5.06 -3.33 -3.33
C THR A 27 -4.02 -4.34 -2.85
N SER A 28 -3.11 -3.88 -2.01
CA SER A 28 -2.18 -4.77 -1.33
C SER A 28 -1.79 -4.21 0.02
N GLY A 29 -1.30 -5.08 0.88
CA GLY A 29 -0.83 -4.70 2.20
C GLY A 29 -0.10 -5.84 2.86
N SER A 30 0.67 -5.50 3.88
CA SER A 30 1.31 -6.45 4.76
C SER A 30 1.36 -5.88 6.17
N GLY A 31 1.52 -6.77 7.13
CA GLY A 31 1.72 -6.42 8.52
C GLY A 31 2.58 -7.46 9.18
N GLY A 32 3.03 -7.15 10.38
CA GLY A 32 3.90 -8.05 11.12
C GLY A 32 4.13 -7.57 12.54
N SER A 33 4.25 -8.54 13.42
CA SER A 33 4.48 -8.35 14.84
C SER A 33 5.72 -9.11 15.28
N ALA A 34 6.41 -8.57 16.27
CA ALA A 34 7.45 -9.24 17.03
C ALA A 34 7.22 -8.97 18.51
N ALA A 35 7.52 -9.97 19.34
CA ALA A 35 7.49 -9.86 20.79
C ALA A 35 8.65 -10.66 21.39
N ALA A 36 9.25 -10.11 22.45
CA ALA A 36 10.34 -10.75 23.20
C ALA A 36 10.45 -10.13 24.59
N GLY A 37 10.55 -10.96 25.64
CA GLY A 37 10.90 -10.57 27.00
C GLY A 37 10.26 -9.27 27.49
N GLY A 38 8.93 -9.13 27.37
CA GLY A 38 8.19 -7.93 27.81
C GLY A 38 8.15 -6.76 26.81
N THR A 39 8.79 -6.91 25.65
CA THR A 39 8.71 -5.95 24.53
C THR A 39 7.80 -6.48 23.43
N SER A 40 7.15 -5.59 22.69
CA SER A 40 6.34 -5.91 21.52
C SER A 40 6.35 -4.76 20.51
N ALA A 41 6.34 -5.08 19.23
CA ALA A 41 6.28 -4.11 18.15
C ALA A 41 5.50 -4.67 16.96
N SER A 42 4.53 -3.90 16.46
CA SER A 42 3.69 -4.25 15.33
C SER A 42 3.64 -3.11 14.33
N THR A 43 3.64 -3.44 13.04
CA THR A 43 3.38 -2.47 11.97
C THR A 43 2.47 -3.09 10.92
N VAL A 44 1.69 -2.23 10.28
CA VAL A 44 0.81 -2.57 9.16
C VAL A 44 0.92 -1.47 8.11
N GLY A 45 0.76 -1.86 6.85
CA GLY A 45 0.73 -0.92 5.73
C GLY A 45 -0.12 -1.47 4.61
N THR A 46 -1.00 -0.62 4.09
CA THR A 46 -1.92 -0.94 2.99
C THR A 46 -1.87 0.18 1.95
N GLY A 47 -2.17 -0.18 0.71
CA GLY A 47 -2.23 0.75 -0.39
C GLY A 47 -3.19 0.28 -1.46
N GLY A 48 -3.73 1.22 -2.21
CA GLY A 48 -4.67 0.96 -3.28
C GLY A 48 -4.44 1.90 -4.46
N THR A 49 -4.68 1.40 -5.65
CA THR A 49 -4.80 2.24 -6.85
C THR A 49 -5.96 1.78 -7.71
N SER A 50 -6.67 2.72 -8.32
CA SER A 50 -7.78 2.45 -9.23
C SER A 50 -7.78 3.39 -10.43
N THR A 51 -8.02 2.88 -11.63
CA THR A 51 -8.30 3.66 -12.84
C THR A 51 -9.80 3.74 -13.08
N SER A 52 -10.34 4.94 -13.30
CA SER A 52 -11.75 5.15 -13.67
C SER A 52 -12.01 4.81 -15.13
N ALA A 53 -13.28 4.65 -15.49
CA ALA A 53 -13.72 4.50 -16.88
C ALA A 53 -13.32 5.68 -17.78
N THR A 54 -13.07 6.86 -17.20
CA THR A 54 -12.60 8.07 -17.90
C THR A 54 -11.07 8.17 -17.98
N GLY A 55 -10.33 7.15 -17.52
CA GLY A 55 -8.87 7.10 -17.53
C GLY A 55 -8.16 7.77 -16.34
N ASN A 56 -8.90 8.32 -15.37
CA ASN A 56 -8.30 9.00 -14.21
C ASN A 56 -7.82 7.97 -13.19
N THR A 57 -6.62 8.16 -12.64
CA THR A 57 -6.07 7.25 -11.62
C THR A 57 -6.14 7.86 -10.23
N GLY A 58 -6.81 7.16 -9.31
CA GLY A 58 -6.79 7.44 -7.88
C GLY A 58 -5.85 6.50 -7.14
N SER A 59 -5.15 6.99 -6.12
CA SER A 59 -4.27 6.17 -5.28
C SER A 59 -4.40 6.57 -3.81
N SER A 60 -4.32 5.59 -2.93
CA SER A 60 -4.38 5.76 -1.48
C SER A 60 -3.32 4.92 -0.79
N ILE A 61 -2.81 5.40 0.34
CA ILE A 61 -1.84 4.67 1.15
C ILE A 61 -2.12 4.94 2.63
N ALA A 62 -2.01 3.91 3.44
CA ALA A 62 -2.12 4.01 4.88
C ALA A 62 -1.06 3.12 5.54
N ALA A 63 -0.55 3.56 6.68
CA ALA A 63 0.38 2.78 7.48
C ALA A 63 0.24 3.14 8.95
N GLY A 64 0.54 2.18 9.81
CA GLY A 64 0.39 2.31 11.25
C GLY A 64 1.39 1.42 11.98
N GLY A 65 1.70 1.77 13.22
CA GLY A 65 2.57 0.97 14.06
C GLY A 65 2.33 1.23 15.54
N SER A 66 2.56 0.20 16.34
CA SER A 66 2.46 0.23 17.80
C SER A 66 3.64 -0.49 18.42
N ALA A 67 4.14 0.03 19.54
CA ALA A 67 5.21 -0.58 20.31
C ALA A 67 4.88 -0.51 21.80
N ALA A 68 5.24 -1.55 22.55
CA ALA A 68 5.03 -1.64 23.99
C ALA A 68 6.27 -2.27 24.64
N ALA A 69 6.61 -1.79 25.84
CA ALA A 69 7.64 -2.35 26.70
C ALA A 69 7.18 -2.19 28.15
N VAL A 70 7.50 -3.17 29.01
CA VAL A 70 7.15 -3.12 30.45
C VAL A 70 7.98 -2.04 31.16
N ASP A 71 9.31 -2.16 31.10
CA ASP A 71 10.25 -1.21 31.76
C ASP A 71 11.16 -0.47 30.76
N GLY A 72 10.92 -0.71 29.47
CA GLY A 72 11.77 -0.26 28.37
C GLY A 72 11.30 1.01 27.64
N LYS A 73 12.03 1.35 26.57
CA LYS A 73 11.71 2.47 25.68
C LYS A 73 10.98 1.98 24.44
N THR A 74 9.99 2.74 24.00
CA THR A 74 9.24 2.48 22.78
C THR A 74 9.38 3.64 21.81
N GLN A 75 9.48 3.33 20.52
CA GLN A 75 9.46 4.30 19.44
C GLN A 75 8.57 3.80 18.32
N THR A 76 7.60 4.62 17.95
CA THR A 76 6.74 4.41 16.79
C THR A 76 6.84 5.60 15.86
N GLY A 77 6.70 5.36 14.57
CA GLY A 77 6.66 6.45 13.59
C GLY A 77 6.10 5.96 12.27
N VAL A 78 5.31 6.83 11.65
CA VAL A 78 4.83 6.62 10.28
C VAL A 78 5.31 7.81 9.47
N SER A 79 5.97 7.54 8.36
CA SER A 79 6.24 8.56 7.35
C SER A 79 5.54 8.18 6.06
N THR A 80 4.80 9.13 5.52
CA THR A 80 4.17 9.01 4.20
C THR A 80 4.77 10.09 3.33
N ASN A 81 5.31 9.69 2.19
CA ASN A 81 5.73 10.62 1.17
C ASN A 81 4.84 10.41 -0.06
N LYS A 82 4.24 11.51 -0.54
CA LYS A 82 3.79 11.60 -1.92
C LYS A 82 5.09 11.75 -2.71
N GLY A 83 5.65 10.64 -3.21
CA GLY A 83 6.91 10.68 -3.94
C GLY A 83 6.90 11.78 -5.00
N ASN A 84 8.06 12.22 -5.46
CA ASN A 84 8.20 13.29 -6.46
C ASN A 84 7.67 12.88 -7.87
N GLY A 85 6.57 12.12 -7.97
CA GLY A 85 5.99 11.49 -9.16
C GLY A 85 4.77 10.60 -8.84
N PRO A 86 4.36 9.66 -9.72
CA PRO A 86 3.13 8.85 -9.60
C PRO A 86 3.19 7.73 -8.53
N VAL A 87 4.12 7.82 -7.58
CA VAL A 87 4.39 6.77 -6.59
C VAL A 87 4.15 7.32 -5.19
N MET A 88 3.28 6.65 -4.44
CA MET A 88 3.07 6.93 -3.02
C MET A 88 3.84 5.92 -2.18
N ASN A 89 4.53 6.40 -1.15
CA ASN A 89 5.38 5.57 -0.31
C ASN A 89 5.02 5.81 1.16
N SER A 90 4.89 4.73 1.93
CA SER A 90 4.74 4.81 3.38
C SER A 90 5.74 3.90 4.07
N ASN A 91 6.24 4.35 5.21
CA ASN A 91 7.10 3.59 6.09
C ASN A 91 6.53 3.67 7.51
N ALA A 92 5.99 2.56 8.00
CA ALA A 92 5.67 2.39 9.41
C ALA A 92 6.83 1.71 10.13
N ARG A 93 7.18 2.24 11.29
CA ARG A 93 8.23 1.72 12.16
C ARG A 93 7.69 1.62 13.58
N ALA A 94 7.92 0.48 14.21
CA ALA A 94 7.67 0.27 15.62
C ALA A 94 8.87 -0.46 16.23
N GLN A 95 9.35 0.02 17.37
CA GLN A 95 10.51 -0.51 18.07
C GLN A 95 10.25 -0.43 19.57
N ALA A 96 10.50 -1.51 20.28
CA ALA A 96 10.48 -1.60 21.72
C ALA A 96 11.80 -2.21 22.18
N HIS A 97 12.42 -1.62 23.20
CA HIS A 97 13.72 -2.06 23.70
C HIS A 97 13.76 -1.99 25.22
N ASP A 98 14.24 -3.05 25.84
CA ASP A 98 14.40 -3.17 27.28
C ASP A 98 15.65 -3.98 27.64
N GLY A 99 16.65 -3.36 28.27
CA GLY A 99 17.82 -4.07 28.82
C GLY A 99 18.64 -4.95 27.85
N GLY A 100 18.49 -4.79 26.53
CA GLY A 100 19.11 -5.64 25.50
C GLY A 100 18.13 -6.61 24.82
N THR A 101 16.92 -6.77 25.36
CA THR A 101 15.78 -7.38 24.67
C THR A 101 15.15 -6.35 23.74
N PHE A 102 14.80 -6.74 22.52
CA PHE A 102 14.07 -5.83 21.63
C PHE A 102 13.06 -6.54 20.74
N SER A 103 12.04 -5.78 20.36
CA SER A 103 11.07 -6.12 19.33
C SER A 103 10.99 -4.99 18.32
N ARG A 104 11.06 -5.31 17.04
CA ARG A 104 11.04 -4.34 15.94
C ARG A 104 10.09 -4.83 14.86
N SER A 105 9.33 -3.90 14.30
CA SER A 105 8.51 -4.13 13.13
C SER A 105 8.62 -2.93 12.19
N HIS A 106 8.76 -3.22 10.89
CA HIS A 106 8.94 -2.22 9.86
C HIS A 106 8.16 -2.61 8.60
N THR A 107 7.07 -1.92 8.32
CA THR A 107 6.32 -2.07 7.08
C THR A 107 6.63 -0.93 6.12
N ARG A 108 6.98 -1.28 4.88
CA ARG A 108 7.11 -0.35 3.76
C ARG A 108 6.07 -0.68 2.71
N THR A 109 5.19 0.26 2.42
CA THR A 109 4.20 0.13 1.34
C THR A 109 4.50 1.13 0.23
N GLN A 110 4.30 0.69 -1.00
CA GLN A 110 4.51 1.47 -2.20
C GLN A 110 3.35 1.25 -3.16
N VAL A 111 2.75 2.34 -3.63
CA VAL A 111 1.67 2.33 -4.61
C VAL A 111 2.21 3.03 -5.85
N LYS A 112 2.27 2.32 -6.98
CA LYS A 112 2.47 2.92 -8.30
C LYS A 112 1.11 3.10 -8.94
N ALA A 113 0.73 4.34 -9.20
CA ALA A 113 -0.58 4.69 -9.74
C ALA A 113 -0.90 3.90 -11.03
N GLY A 114 -2.02 3.17 -11.03
CA GLY A 114 -2.54 2.40 -12.16
C GLY A 114 -1.81 1.08 -12.44
N GLU A 115 -0.69 0.82 -11.78
CA GLU A 115 0.18 -0.31 -12.10
C GLU A 115 0.18 -1.39 -11.03
N GLN A 116 0.64 -1.05 -9.82
CA GLN A 116 0.93 -2.06 -8.80
C GLN A 116 0.92 -1.47 -7.40
N VAL A 117 0.62 -2.34 -6.43
CA VAL A 117 0.79 -2.06 -5.01
C VAL A 117 1.69 -3.12 -4.41
N GLY A 118 2.78 -2.70 -3.78
CA GLY A 118 3.69 -3.58 -3.04
C GLY A 118 3.75 -3.21 -1.57
N SER A 119 3.84 -4.22 -0.71
CA SER A 119 4.07 -4.01 0.72
C SER A 119 5.06 -5.05 1.25
N THR A 120 6.01 -4.61 2.06
CA THR A 120 6.99 -5.48 2.70
C THR A 120 7.07 -5.15 4.17
N THR A 121 6.82 -6.14 5.01
CA THR A 121 6.98 -6.04 6.46
C THR A 121 8.15 -6.90 6.93
N LYS A 122 9.03 -6.31 7.72
CA LYS A 122 10.13 -7.00 8.41
C LYS A 122 9.92 -6.91 9.90
N THR A 123 9.98 -8.04 10.58
CA THR A 123 9.91 -8.11 12.04
C THR A 123 11.18 -8.72 12.59
N MET A 124 11.58 -8.27 13.77
CA MET A 124 12.71 -8.83 14.51
C MET A 124 12.41 -8.87 16.00
N SER A 125 12.76 -9.98 16.63
CA SER A 125 12.76 -10.16 18.08
C SER A 125 14.13 -10.63 18.54
N HIS A 126 14.55 -10.20 19.72
CA HIS A 126 15.83 -10.58 20.31
C HIS A 126 15.75 -10.57 21.83
N VAL A 127 16.40 -11.55 22.45
CA VAL A 127 16.67 -11.63 23.88
C VAL A 127 18.19 -11.80 24.05
N PRO A 128 18.81 -11.19 25.08
CA PRO A 128 20.25 -11.35 25.35
C PRO A 128 20.68 -12.82 25.37
N GLY A 129 21.86 -13.09 24.81
CA GLY A 129 22.42 -14.45 24.71
C GLY A 129 21.95 -15.26 23.49
N SER A 130 21.10 -14.72 22.62
CA SER A 130 20.62 -15.39 21.40
C SER A 130 20.79 -14.53 20.15
N LYS A 131 20.84 -15.13 18.96
CA LYS A 131 20.81 -14.36 17.70
C LYS A 131 19.39 -13.82 17.48
N PRO A 132 19.23 -12.56 17.00
CA PRO A 132 17.91 -12.04 16.65
C PRO A 132 17.18 -12.93 15.63
N THR A 133 15.90 -13.19 15.87
CA THR A 133 15.02 -13.90 14.94
C THR A 133 14.30 -12.89 14.06
N MET A 134 14.41 -13.05 12.74
CA MET A 134 13.81 -12.14 11.75
C MET A 134 12.77 -12.88 10.91
N SER A 135 11.65 -12.21 10.63
CA SER A 135 10.70 -12.64 9.61
C SER A 135 10.47 -11.51 8.60
N THR A 136 10.28 -11.88 7.33
CA THR A 136 9.95 -10.94 6.26
C THR A 136 8.73 -11.45 5.51
N THR A 137 7.70 -10.62 5.44
CA THR A 137 6.50 -10.88 4.63
C THR A 137 6.45 -9.83 3.53
N SER A 138 6.26 -10.25 2.28
CA SER A 138 6.11 -9.34 1.15
C SER A 138 4.91 -9.72 0.31
N THR A 139 4.15 -8.71 -0.09
CA THR A 139 3.00 -8.83 -0.98
C THR A 139 3.19 -7.86 -2.14
N THR A 140 2.80 -8.28 -3.34
CA THR A 140 2.78 -7.42 -4.52
C THR A 140 1.57 -7.81 -5.35
N SER A 141 0.68 -6.85 -5.55
CA SER A 141 -0.50 -6.98 -6.37
C SER A 141 -0.31 -6.10 -7.61
N ARG A 142 -0.74 -6.58 -8.78
CA ARG A 142 -0.62 -5.90 -10.08
C ARG A 142 -1.93 -5.92 -10.83
#